data_AF-A0A957VCK8-F1
#
_entry.id   AF-A0A957VCK8-F1
#
_cell.length_a   1.000
_cell.length_b   1.000
_cell.length_c   1.000
_cell.angle_alpha   90.00
_cell.angle_beta   90.00
_cell.angle_gamma   90.00
#
_symmetry.space_group_name_H-M   'P 1'
#
loop_
_entity.id
_entity.type
_entity.pdbx_description
1 polymer ?
#
loop_
_entity_poly.entity_id
_entity_poly.type
_entity_poly.pdbx_seq_one_letter_code
_entity_poly.pdbx_strand_id
1 'polypeptide(L)'
;MINLIWLVIALPLVGVLFNGLLGRRLGRGVVSIVGPLVVLAAFLVGVVAFFEFSGQGEEAITVPLWNWVTIGNLDIAINLLVDPLSLMMVLVVTGVGFLIHVYATDYMVHRDDKGHAHADPNFARFFTFLNLFVASMLVLVLGDNYLMMYVGWELVGVCSYLLIGFWYERGSEPQTPIELGPGQQPVAMAPLLSPAASGMKAFIVNR
;
A
#
# COMPACT_ATOMS: atom_id res chain seq x y z
N MET A 1 11.68 -4.38 -22.86
CA MET A 1 11.43 -4.41 -21.40
C MET A 1 9.97 -4.65 -21.04
N ILE A 2 9.01 -4.54 -21.97
CA ILE A 2 7.60 -4.88 -21.72
C ILE A 2 7.40 -6.31 -21.18
N ASN A 3 8.16 -7.31 -21.65
CA ASN A 3 8.14 -8.67 -21.09
C ASN A 3 8.61 -8.75 -19.62
N LEU A 4 9.23 -7.70 -19.08
CA LEU A 4 9.67 -7.58 -17.70
C LEU A 4 8.69 -6.77 -16.84
N ILE A 5 7.50 -6.42 -17.34
CA ILE A 5 6.51 -5.64 -16.59
C ILE A 5 6.09 -6.32 -15.28
N TRP A 6 6.19 -7.64 -15.20
CA TRP A 6 5.98 -8.40 -13.96
C TRP A 6 6.94 -7.99 -12.83
N LEU A 7 8.12 -7.43 -13.14
CA LEU A 7 9.04 -6.88 -12.15
C LEU A 7 8.42 -5.72 -11.35
N VAL A 8 7.51 -4.96 -11.96
CA VAL A 8 6.83 -3.86 -11.28
C VAL A 8 6.04 -4.38 -10.08
N ILE A 9 5.43 -5.56 -10.19
CA ILE A 9 4.73 -6.26 -9.10
C ILE A 9 5.73 -6.97 -8.17
N ALA A 10 6.73 -7.66 -8.74
CA ALA A 10 7.66 -8.48 -7.97
C ALA A 10 8.55 -7.65 -7.03
N LEU A 11 8.97 -6.45 -7.43
CA LEU A 11 9.86 -5.61 -6.62
C LEU A 11 9.22 -5.20 -5.27
N PRO A 12 8.01 -4.62 -5.22
CA PRO A 12 7.30 -4.39 -3.96
C PRO A 12 7.09 -5.67 -3.14
N LEU A 13 6.77 -6.81 -3.77
CA LEU A 13 6.62 -8.10 -3.07
C LEU A 13 7.93 -8.58 -2.43
N VAL A 14 9.07 -8.38 -3.09
CA VAL A 14 10.39 -8.63 -2.50
C VAL A 14 10.59 -7.74 -1.27
N GLY A 15 10.16 -6.47 -1.34
CA GLY A 15 10.15 -5.58 -0.18
C GLY A 15 9.26 -6.06 0.96
N VAL A 16 8.09 -6.64 0.66
CA VAL A 16 7.20 -7.28 1.66
C VAL A 16 7.92 -8.45 2.34
N LEU A 17 8.48 -9.37 1.56
CA LEU A 17 9.16 -10.54 2.09
C LEU A 17 10.38 -10.15 2.92
N PHE A 18 11.18 -9.20 2.42
CA PHE A 18 12.37 -8.72 3.11
C PHE A 18 12.03 -8.00 4.42
N ASN A 19 11.13 -7.02 4.39
CA ASN A 19 10.76 -6.26 5.60
C ASN A 19 9.97 -7.13 6.59
N GLY A 20 9.13 -8.05 6.11
CA GLY A 20 8.33 -8.94 6.94
C GLY A 20 9.16 -9.99 7.68
N LEU A 21 10.15 -10.59 7.01
CA LEU A 21 10.98 -11.66 7.57
C LEU A 21 12.21 -11.14 8.31
N LEU A 22 12.92 -10.17 7.71
CA LEU A 22 14.22 -9.70 8.19
C LEU A 22 14.16 -8.31 8.82
N GLY A 23 13.09 -7.54 8.58
CA GLY A 23 13.00 -6.15 9.05
C GLY A 23 13.04 -6.00 10.58
N ARG A 24 12.54 -6.97 11.34
CA ARG A 24 12.68 -7.00 12.81
C ARG A 24 14.12 -7.21 13.28
N ARG A 25 14.96 -7.89 12.49
CA ARG A 25 16.35 -8.22 12.84
C ARG A 25 17.36 -7.18 12.35
N LEU A 26 17.12 -6.61 11.17
CA LEU A 26 18.05 -5.68 10.50
C LEU A 26 17.91 -4.23 10.96
N GLY A 27 16.88 -3.92 11.75
CA GLY A 27 16.65 -2.61 12.32
C GLY A 27 16.14 -1.57 11.31
N ARG A 28 15.82 -0.39 11.83
CA ARG A 28 15.16 0.70 11.11
C ARG A 28 15.90 1.13 9.84
N GLY A 29 17.22 1.35 9.94
CA GLY A 29 17.99 1.97 8.86
C GLY A 29 17.88 1.20 7.54
N VAL A 30 17.89 -0.13 7.61
CA VAL A 30 17.72 -0.98 6.42
C VAL A 30 16.28 -0.91 5.92
N VAL A 31 15.28 -1.05 6.80
CA VAL A 31 13.86 -1.02 6.40
C VAL A 31 13.46 0.32 5.77
N SER A 32 13.95 1.44 6.31
CA SER A 32 13.67 2.79 5.80
C SER A 32 14.27 3.04 4.42
N ILE A 33 15.30 2.28 4.03
CA ILE A 33 15.89 2.36 2.70
C ILE A 33 15.22 1.36 1.77
N VAL A 34 15.12 0.10 2.19
CA VAL A 34 14.60 -1.00 1.34
C VAL A 34 13.14 -0.76 0.96
N GLY A 35 12.30 -0.28 1.88
CA GLY A 35 10.88 0.01 1.61
C GLY A 35 10.68 0.97 0.42
N PRO A 36 11.15 2.23 0.50
CA PRO A 36 11.06 3.16 -0.62
C PRO A 36 11.84 2.72 -1.86
N LEU A 37 13.01 2.07 -1.70
CA LEU A 37 13.89 1.70 -2.82
C LEU A 37 13.23 0.69 -3.77
N VAL A 38 12.51 -0.31 -3.25
CA VAL A 38 11.84 -1.29 -4.12
C VAL A 38 10.71 -0.66 -4.94
N VAL A 39 10.01 0.33 -4.38
CA VAL A 39 8.95 1.05 -5.08
C VAL A 39 9.54 2.02 -6.11
N LEU A 40 10.65 2.68 -5.79
CA LEU A 40 11.40 3.49 -6.76
C LEU A 40 11.91 2.65 -7.93
N ALA A 41 12.45 1.46 -7.65
CA ALA A 41 12.88 0.55 -8.70
C ALA A 41 11.70 0.13 -9.60
N ALA A 42 10.53 -0.16 -9.01
CA ALA A 42 9.32 -0.46 -9.78
C ALA A 42 8.85 0.73 -10.63
N PHE A 43 8.94 1.96 -10.10
CA PHE A 43 8.65 3.18 -10.85
C PHE A 43 9.58 3.33 -12.07
N LEU A 44 10.89 3.13 -11.89
CA LEU A 44 11.84 3.21 -12.99
C LEU A 44 11.57 2.16 -14.08
N VAL A 45 11.23 0.93 -13.69
CA VAL A 45 10.80 -0.11 -14.65
C VAL A 45 9.54 0.35 -15.40
N GLY A 46 8.55 0.92 -14.69
CA GLY A 46 7.34 1.47 -15.30
C GLY A 46 7.60 2.61 -16.28
N VAL A 47 8.53 3.52 -15.95
CA VAL A 47 8.93 4.63 -16.84
C VAL A 47 9.54 4.09 -18.12
N VAL A 48 10.45 3.13 -18.03
CA VAL A 48 11.07 2.53 -19.22
C VAL A 48 10.03 1.80 -20.06
N ALA A 49 9.12 1.03 -19.43
CA ALA A 49 8.03 0.36 -20.12
C ALA A 49 7.09 1.34 -20.83
N PHE A 50 6.78 2.48 -20.22
CA PHE A 50 5.94 3.53 -20.81
C PHE A 50 6.54 4.12 -22.09
N PHE A 51 7.83 4.48 -22.06
CA PHE A 51 8.50 5.04 -23.24
C PHE A 51 8.69 3.99 -24.34
N GLU A 52 8.96 2.73 -23.97
CA GLU A 52 9.08 1.63 -24.93
C GLU A 52 7.74 1.34 -25.63
N PHE A 53 6.63 1.32 -24.88
CA PHE A 53 5.29 1.12 -25.43
C PHE A 53 4.87 2.28 -26.34
N SER A 54 5.12 3.52 -25.91
CA SER A 54 4.81 4.73 -26.70
C SER A 54 5.49 4.76 -28.07
N GLY A 55 6.61 4.05 -28.22
CA GLY A 55 7.34 3.94 -29.49
C GLY A 55 6.80 2.87 -30.45
N GLN A 56 5.90 1.98 -30.03
CA GLN A 56 5.45 0.83 -30.82
C GLN A 56 4.14 1.07 -31.58
N GLY A 57 3.30 2.01 -31.11
CA GLY A 57 2.02 2.32 -31.76
C GLY A 57 0.97 1.21 -31.66
N GLU A 58 1.15 0.25 -30.74
CA GLU A 58 0.18 -0.80 -30.45
C GLU A 58 -0.92 -0.30 -29.50
N GLU A 59 -2.14 -0.84 -29.63
CA GLU A 59 -3.26 -0.47 -28.75
C GLU A 59 -3.16 -1.14 -27.36
N ALA A 60 -2.74 -2.41 -27.32
CA ALA A 60 -2.53 -3.16 -26.08
C ALA A 60 -1.65 -4.41 -26.32
N ILE A 61 -0.85 -4.79 -25.32
CA ILE A 61 0.00 -5.98 -25.30
C ILE A 61 -0.37 -6.83 -24.09
N THR A 62 -0.70 -8.10 -24.30
CA THR A 62 -0.92 -9.06 -23.22
C THR A 62 0.35 -9.88 -22.99
N VAL A 63 0.90 -9.82 -21.77
CA VAL A 63 2.07 -10.58 -21.35
C VAL A 63 1.62 -11.81 -20.56
N PRO A 64 1.66 -13.03 -21.12
CA PRO A 64 1.23 -14.24 -20.41
C PRO A 64 2.24 -14.62 -19.33
N LEU A 65 1.76 -14.98 -18.13
CA LEU A 65 2.60 -15.48 -17.03
C LEU A 65 2.46 -17.00 -16.89
N TRP A 66 1.28 -17.49 -16.51
CA TRP A 66 0.99 -18.93 -16.41
C TRP A 66 -0.51 -19.19 -16.39
N ASN A 67 -0.94 -20.43 -16.69
CA ASN A 67 -2.34 -20.83 -16.52
C ASN A 67 -2.65 -21.14 -15.06
N TRP A 68 -3.67 -20.50 -14.51
CA TRP A 68 -4.08 -20.68 -13.12
C TRP A 68 -5.03 -21.87 -12.98
N VAL A 69 -6.11 -21.89 -13.76
CA VAL A 69 -7.14 -22.91 -13.67
C VAL A 69 -7.56 -23.32 -15.06
N THR A 70 -7.48 -24.62 -15.34
CA THR A 70 -8.03 -25.25 -16.54
C THR A 70 -9.05 -26.29 -16.09
N ILE A 71 -10.33 -26.06 -16.35
CA ILE A 71 -11.41 -27.01 -16.06
C ILE A 71 -12.25 -27.21 -17.31
N GLY A 72 -12.07 -28.34 -17.99
CA GLY A 72 -12.78 -28.65 -19.23
C GLY A 72 -12.43 -27.63 -20.32
N ASN A 73 -13.41 -26.80 -20.70
CA ASN A 73 -13.25 -25.73 -21.69
C ASN A 73 -12.99 -24.34 -21.07
N LEU A 74 -12.89 -24.24 -19.75
CA LEU A 74 -12.64 -22.98 -19.06
C LEU A 74 -11.14 -22.87 -18.74
N ASP A 75 -10.46 -22.00 -19.47
CA ASP A 75 -9.04 -21.67 -19.28
C ASP A 75 -8.92 -20.26 -18.69
N ILE A 76 -8.47 -20.20 -17.44
CA ILE A 76 -8.14 -18.94 -16.78
C ILE A 76 -6.61 -18.81 -16.75
N ALA A 77 -6.11 -17.96 -17.64
CA ALA A 77 -4.72 -17.55 -17.66
C ALA A 77 -4.47 -16.38 -16.71
N ILE A 78 -3.31 -16.35 -16.06
CA ILE A 78 -2.77 -15.15 -15.42
C ILE A 78 -1.92 -14.46 -16.48
N ASN A 79 -2.44 -13.34 -16.97
CA ASN A 79 -1.76 -12.48 -17.93
C ASN A 79 -1.72 -11.04 -17.40
N LEU A 80 -0.73 -10.29 -17.83
CA LEU A 80 -0.63 -8.86 -17.55
C LEU A 80 -1.01 -8.07 -18.79
N LEU A 81 -2.01 -7.20 -18.67
CA LEU A 81 -2.46 -6.31 -19.74
C LEU A 81 -1.65 -5.01 -19.70
N VAL A 82 -0.90 -4.75 -20.77
CA VAL A 82 -0.08 -3.56 -20.96
C VAL A 82 -0.73 -2.70 -22.03
N ASP A 83 -1.37 -1.62 -21.60
CA ASP A 83 -2.02 -0.64 -22.47
C ASP A 83 -1.67 0.78 -21.96
N PRO A 84 -2.00 1.86 -22.71
CA PRO A 84 -1.69 3.22 -22.29
C PRO A 84 -2.26 3.60 -20.91
N LEU A 85 -3.46 3.11 -20.58
CA LEU A 85 -4.13 3.39 -19.32
C LEU A 85 -3.46 2.63 -18.16
N SER A 86 -3.16 1.34 -18.34
CA SER A 86 -2.52 0.51 -17.31
C SER A 86 -1.11 1.00 -17.02
N LEU A 87 -0.34 1.40 -18.03
CA LEU A 87 0.99 2.00 -17.85
C LEU A 87 0.94 3.35 -17.13
N MET A 88 -0.01 4.22 -17.50
CA MET A 88 -0.21 5.49 -16.79
C MET A 88 -0.55 5.23 -15.31
N MET A 89 -1.44 4.27 -15.04
CA MET A 89 -1.80 3.90 -13.67
C MET A 89 -0.62 3.29 -12.90
N VAL A 90 0.22 2.46 -13.53
CA VAL A 90 1.47 1.96 -12.93
C VAL A 90 2.36 3.11 -12.47
N LEU A 91 2.55 4.14 -13.32
CA LEU A 91 3.35 5.32 -12.97
C LEU A 91 2.75 6.11 -11.81
N VAL A 92 1.43 6.30 -11.79
CA VAL A 92 0.74 6.98 -10.68
C VAL A 92 0.89 6.20 -9.39
N VAL A 93 0.62 4.89 -9.41
CA VAL A 93 0.67 4.02 -8.22
C VAL A 93 2.09 3.94 -7.66
N THR A 94 3.10 3.74 -8.50
CA THR A 94 4.50 3.65 -8.04
C THR A 94 5.10 5.01 -7.70
N GLY A 95 4.75 6.08 -8.44
CA GLY A 95 5.23 7.43 -8.17
C GLY A 95 4.65 8.02 -6.89
N VAL A 96 3.32 8.02 -6.75
CA VAL A 96 2.65 8.46 -5.51
C VAL A 96 2.99 7.50 -4.36
N GLY A 97 3.03 6.20 -4.64
CA GLY A 97 3.46 5.19 -3.68
C GLY A 97 4.85 5.46 -3.13
N PHE A 98 5.82 5.83 -3.98
CA PHE A 98 7.17 6.20 -3.55
C PHE A 98 7.18 7.46 -2.67
N LEU A 99 6.43 8.50 -3.03
CA LEU A 99 6.33 9.71 -2.22
C LEU A 99 5.73 9.42 -0.83
N ILE A 100 4.70 8.57 -0.78
CA ILE A 100 4.11 8.12 0.49
C ILE A 100 5.14 7.34 1.31
N HIS A 101 5.96 6.48 0.69
CA HIS A 101 7.03 5.77 1.38
C HIS A 101 8.06 6.73 1.99
N VAL A 102 8.52 7.72 1.23
CA VAL A 102 9.48 8.72 1.73
C VAL A 102 8.87 9.51 2.88
N TYR A 103 7.64 9.99 2.74
CA TYR A 103 6.93 10.68 3.81
C TYR A 103 6.78 9.79 5.07
N ALA A 104 6.41 8.52 4.87
CA ALA A 104 6.24 7.56 5.97
C ALA A 104 7.54 7.29 6.75
N THR A 105 8.71 7.40 6.12
CA THR A 105 9.99 7.18 6.82
C THR A 105 10.23 8.19 7.93
N ASP A 106 9.73 9.42 7.77
CA ASP A 106 9.82 10.48 8.77
C ASP A 106 8.57 10.53 9.67
N TYR A 107 7.38 10.29 9.12
CA TYR A 107 6.13 10.28 9.89
C TYR A 107 6.12 9.25 11.04
N MET A 108 6.74 8.09 10.84
CA MET A 108 6.85 7.02 11.85
C MET A 108 7.94 7.28 12.91
N VAL A 109 8.48 8.49 12.94
CA VAL A 109 9.52 8.94 13.85
C VAL A 109 8.91 9.94 14.80
N HIS A 110 8.79 9.55 16.05
CA HIS A 110 8.31 10.41 17.10
C HIS A 110 9.48 11.04 17.83
N ARG A 111 9.31 12.29 18.25
CA ARG A 111 10.28 12.98 19.11
C ARG A 111 9.75 12.99 20.53
N ASP A 112 10.57 12.52 21.46
CA ASP A 112 10.27 12.59 22.88
C ASP A 112 10.41 14.03 23.39
N ASP A 113 9.91 14.31 24.60
CA ASP A 113 9.99 15.63 25.26
C ASP A 113 11.43 16.18 25.39
N LYS A 114 12.43 15.30 25.27
CA LYS A 114 13.87 15.64 25.29
C LYS A 114 14.47 15.85 23.90
N GLY A 115 13.67 15.80 22.83
CA GLY A 115 14.07 15.96 21.45
C GLY A 115 14.70 14.72 20.80
N HIS A 116 14.75 13.57 21.49
CA HIS A 116 15.27 12.33 20.92
C HIS A 116 14.27 11.70 19.94
N ALA A 117 14.75 11.26 18.78
CA ALA A 117 13.94 10.63 17.75
C ALA A 117 13.83 9.12 17.97
N HIS A 118 12.63 8.65 18.31
CA HIS A 118 12.30 7.24 18.49
C HIS A 118 11.34 6.80 17.40
N ALA A 119 11.69 5.74 16.67
CA ALA A 119 10.79 5.15 15.69
C ALA A 119 9.80 4.22 16.37
N ASP A 120 8.61 4.10 15.79
CA ASP A 120 7.59 3.16 16.25
C ASP A 120 8.17 1.72 16.34
N PRO A 121 7.84 0.96 17.41
CA PRO A 121 8.33 -0.41 17.59
C PRO A 121 7.99 -1.34 16.42
N ASN A 122 6.89 -1.04 15.72
CA ASN A 122 6.35 -1.82 14.61
C ASN A 122 6.70 -1.24 13.22
N PHE A 123 7.76 -0.44 13.10
CA PHE A 123 8.20 0.19 11.85
C PHE A 123 8.32 -0.79 10.66
N ALA A 124 8.94 -1.96 10.89
CA ALA A 124 9.07 -2.99 9.85
C ALA A 124 7.73 -3.54 9.36
N ARG A 125 6.76 -3.68 10.26
CA ARG A 125 5.41 -4.16 9.92
C ARG A 125 4.66 -3.13 9.08
N PHE A 126 4.79 -1.84 9.41
CA PHE A 126 4.16 -0.77 8.64
C PHE A 126 4.64 -0.75 7.18
N PHE A 127 5.97 -0.75 6.96
CA PHE A 127 6.53 -0.79 5.61
C PHE A 127 6.23 -2.09 4.85
N THR A 128 6.06 -3.20 5.56
CA THR A 128 5.59 -4.46 4.95
C THR A 128 4.18 -4.31 4.39
N PHE A 129 3.26 -3.71 5.16
CA PHE A 129 1.89 -3.47 4.70
C PHE A 129 1.81 -2.42 3.59
N LEU A 130 2.65 -1.39 3.62
CA LEU A 130 2.70 -0.36 2.59
C LEU A 130 3.22 -0.92 1.25
N ASN A 131 4.26 -1.75 1.29
CA ASN A 131 4.73 -2.46 0.10
C ASN A 131 3.69 -3.45 -0.44
N LEU A 132 2.96 -4.12 0.46
CA LEU A 132 1.90 -5.06 0.06
C LEU A 132 0.72 -4.32 -0.60
N PHE A 133 0.38 -3.14 -0.08
CA PHE A 133 -0.62 -2.26 -0.69
C PHE A 133 -0.23 -1.87 -2.12
N VAL A 134 1.00 -1.41 -2.33
CA VAL A 134 1.50 -1.08 -3.69
C VAL A 134 1.48 -2.32 -4.60
N ALA A 135 1.94 -3.48 -4.13
CA ALA A 135 1.89 -4.72 -4.91
C ALA A 135 0.47 -5.10 -5.33
N SER A 136 -0.49 -5.04 -4.39
CA SER A 136 -1.89 -5.37 -4.65
C SER A 136 -2.54 -4.42 -5.65
N MET A 137 -2.24 -3.11 -5.56
CA MET A 137 -2.72 -2.12 -6.51
C MET A 137 -2.16 -2.35 -7.92
N LEU A 138 -0.90 -2.79 -8.02
CA LEU A 138 -0.30 -3.12 -9.32
C LEU A 138 -0.88 -4.39 -9.94
N VAL A 139 -1.20 -5.41 -9.14
CA VAL A 139 -1.96 -6.59 -9.61
C VAL A 139 -3.34 -6.18 -10.13
N LEU A 140 -4.03 -5.27 -9.43
CA LEU A 140 -5.33 -4.76 -9.84
C LEU A 140 -5.27 -4.03 -11.19
N VAL A 141 -4.28 -3.16 -11.38
CA VAL A 141 -4.13 -2.31 -12.57
C VAL A 141 -3.67 -3.10 -13.80
N LEU A 142 -2.82 -4.12 -13.63
CA LEU A 142 -2.29 -4.93 -14.74
C LEU A 142 -3.15 -6.16 -15.04
N GLY A 143 -4.29 -6.36 -14.37
CA GLY A 143 -5.12 -7.54 -14.55
C GLY A 143 -5.76 -7.62 -15.93
N ASP A 144 -5.48 -8.68 -16.68
CA ASP A 144 -6.06 -8.95 -18.01
C ASP A 144 -7.49 -9.50 -17.96
N ASN A 145 -7.91 -10.05 -16.82
CA ASN A 145 -9.24 -10.62 -16.65
C ASN A 145 -9.88 -10.25 -15.30
N TYR A 146 -11.21 -10.43 -15.23
CA TYR A 146 -12.00 -10.11 -14.05
C TYR A 146 -11.55 -10.85 -12.79
N LEU A 147 -11.00 -12.07 -12.90
CA LEU A 147 -10.51 -12.81 -11.74
C LEU A 147 -9.27 -12.15 -11.15
N MET A 148 -8.31 -11.76 -12.00
CA MET A 148 -7.09 -11.10 -11.56
C MET A 148 -7.40 -9.72 -10.96
N MET A 149 -8.34 -8.98 -11.57
CA MET A 149 -8.87 -7.73 -11.03
C MET A 149 -9.52 -7.96 -9.66
N TYR A 150 -10.35 -9.01 -9.51
CA TYR A 150 -10.99 -9.35 -8.24
C TYR A 150 -9.97 -9.69 -7.14
N VAL A 151 -8.94 -10.46 -7.46
CA VAL A 151 -7.85 -10.77 -6.52
C VAL A 151 -7.12 -9.50 -6.11
N GLY A 152 -6.77 -8.63 -7.06
CA GLY A 152 -6.16 -7.34 -6.76
C GLY A 152 -7.05 -6.48 -5.85
N TRP A 153 -8.35 -6.45 -6.12
CA TRP A 153 -9.34 -5.69 -5.36
C TRP A 153 -9.43 -6.15 -3.91
N GLU A 154 -9.58 -7.46 -3.68
CA GLU A 154 -9.65 -8.04 -2.34
C GLU A 154 -8.33 -7.82 -1.58
N LEU A 155 -7.18 -7.97 -2.24
CA LEU A 155 -5.88 -7.70 -1.62
C LEU A 155 -5.73 -6.23 -1.20
N VAL A 156 -6.19 -5.28 -2.01
CA VAL A 156 -6.19 -3.85 -1.66
C VAL A 156 -7.08 -3.62 -0.43
N GLY A 157 -8.24 -4.27 -0.36
CA GLY A 157 -9.13 -4.22 0.81
C GLY A 157 -8.46 -4.75 2.09
N VAL A 158 -7.82 -5.92 2.00
CA VAL A 158 -7.08 -6.53 3.12
C VAL A 158 -5.92 -5.64 3.57
N CYS A 159 -5.14 -5.09 2.64
CA CYS A 159 -4.04 -4.19 2.98
C CYS A 159 -4.53 -2.92 3.66
N SER A 160 -5.64 -2.35 3.19
CA SER A 160 -6.26 -1.17 3.78
C SER A 160 -6.71 -1.45 5.21
N TYR A 161 -7.32 -2.61 5.46
CA TYR A 161 -7.68 -3.05 6.81
C TYR A 161 -6.45 -3.18 7.73
N LEU A 162 -5.37 -3.79 7.24
CA LEU A 162 -4.13 -3.96 8.01
C LEU A 162 -3.43 -2.63 8.35
N LEU A 163 -3.48 -1.65 7.45
CA LEU A 163 -2.91 -0.31 7.65
C LEU A 163 -3.76 0.54 8.60
N ILE A 164 -5.08 0.57 8.43
CA ILE A 164 -6.00 1.29 9.34
C ILE A 164 -5.94 0.69 10.75
N GLY A 165 -5.89 -0.64 10.82
CA GLY A 165 -5.77 -1.41 12.07
C GLY A 165 -4.36 -1.44 12.67
N PHE A 166 -3.38 -0.69 12.14
CA PHE A 166 -1.99 -0.76 12.59
C PHE A 166 -1.83 -0.41 14.08
N TRP A 167 -2.47 0.68 14.55
CA TRP A 167 -2.51 1.06 15.98
C TRP A 167 -3.73 0.46 16.70
N TYR A 168 -3.86 -0.87 16.68
CA TYR A 168 -4.94 -1.58 17.39
C TYR A 168 -4.83 -1.49 18.93
N GLU A 169 -3.63 -1.25 19.46
CA GLU A 169 -3.37 -1.18 20.91
C GLU A 169 -3.76 0.18 21.52
N ARG A 170 -3.99 1.20 20.69
CA ARG A 170 -4.29 2.55 21.17
C ARG A 170 -5.76 2.62 21.60
N GLY A 171 -5.99 2.92 22.88
CA GLY A 171 -7.32 3.12 23.46
C GLY A 171 -7.97 4.43 23.01
N SER A 172 -9.21 4.68 23.46
CA SER A 172 -9.90 5.94 23.21
C SER A 172 -9.34 7.05 24.10
N GLU A 173 -8.99 8.19 23.51
CA GLU A 173 -8.45 9.35 24.22
C GLU A 173 -9.59 10.28 24.68
N PRO A 174 -9.62 10.70 25.96
CA PRO A 174 -10.59 11.69 26.43
C PRO A 174 -10.40 13.02 25.70
N GLN A 175 -11.49 13.62 25.23
CA GLN A 175 -11.45 14.98 24.67
C GLN A 175 -11.64 16.02 25.77
N THR A 176 -10.92 17.14 25.67
CA THR A 176 -11.16 18.31 26.52
C THR A 176 -12.57 18.87 26.25
N PRO A 177 -13.39 19.08 27.29
CA PRO A 177 -14.71 19.71 27.13
C PRO A 177 -14.60 21.09 26.47
N ILE A 178 -15.54 21.44 25.59
CA ILE A 178 -15.57 22.76 24.97
C ILE A 178 -16.18 23.76 25.95
N GLU A 179 -15.44 24.82 26.27
CA GLU A 179 -15.96 25.97 27.03
C GLU A 179 -16.72 26.92 26.09
N LEU A 180 -18.00 27.18 26.40
CA LEU A 180 -18.89 28.00 25.56
C LEU A 180 -18.90 29.50 25.94
N GLY A 181 -18.19 29.88 27.02
CA GLY A 181 -18.12 31.25 27.52
C GLY A 181 -18.62 31.40 28.96
N PRO A 182 -18.59 32.63 29.52
CA PRO A 182 -18.90 32.87 30.92
C PRO A 182 -20.35 32.51 31.26
N GLY A 183 -20.54 31.66 32.28
CA GLY A 183 -21.87 31.27 32.78
C GLY A 183 -22.54 30.10 32.04
N GLN A 184 -21.89 29.51 31.03
CA GLN A 184 -22.38 28.31 30.35
C GLN A 184 -21.61 27.06 30.81
N GLN A 185 -22.32 25.95 31.01
CA GLN A 185 -21.67 24.69 31.37
C GLN A 185 -20.88 24.13 30.17
N PRO A 186 -19.67 23.59 30.40
CA PRO A 186 -18.87 23.01 29.33
C PRO A 186 -19.56 21.78 28.74
N VAL A 187 -19.48 21.64 27.42
CA VAL A 187 -20.06 20.50 26.70
C VAL A 187 -19.01 19.40 26.61
N ALA A 188 -19.31 18.25 27.23
CA ALA A 188 -18.47 17.06 27.13
C ALA A 188 -18.56 16.48 25.71
N MET A 189 -17.41 16.19 25.12
CA MET A 189 -17.35 15.55 23.80
C MET A 189 -17.11 14.05 23.92
N ALA A 190 -17.58 13.31 22.92
CA ALA A 190 -17.32 11.88 22.83
C ALA A 190 -15.79 11.65 22.73
N PRO A 191 -15.25 10.62 23.40
CA PRO A 191 -13.82 10.36 23.37
C PRO A 191 -13.34 10.06 21.95
N LEU A 192 -12.14 10.53 21.62
CA LEU A 192 -11.47 10.24 20.34
C LEU A 192 -11.17 8.76 20.29
N LEU A 193 -11.84 8.06 19.39
CA LEU A 193 -11.55 6.68 19.11
C LEU A 193 -10.22 6.62 18.35
N SER A 194 -9.40 5.61 18.64
CA SER A 194 -8.22 5.33 17.82
C SER A 194 -8.63 5.07 16.37
N PRO A 195 -7.72 5.25 15.39
CA PRO A 195 -8.03 4.98 13.98
C PRO A 195 -8.62 3.57 13.76
N ALA A 196 -8.08 2.57 14.47
CA ALA A 196 -8.59 1.20 14.45
C ALA A 196 -10.01 1.07 15.04
N ALA A 197 -10.26 1.70 16.20
CA ALA A 197 -11.59 1.69 16.83
C ALA A 197 -12.64 2.47 16.02
N SER A 198 -12.24 3.56 15.38
CA SER A 198 -13.08 4.34 14.46
C SER A 198 -13.45 3.52 13.23
N GLY A 199 -12.49 2.82 12.63
CA GLY A 199 -12.72 1.92 11.49
C GLY A 199 -13.68 0.77 11.82
N MET A 200 -13.50 0.10 12.97
CA MET A 200 -14.43 -0.94 13.42
C MET A 200 -15.83 -0.41 13.69
N LYS A 201 -15.96 0.75 14.36
CA LYS A 201 -17.28 1.34 14.60
C LYS A 201 -17.97 1.73 13.29
N ALA A 202 -17.26 2.35 12.35
CA ALA A 202 -17.83 2.68 11.05
C ALA A 202 -18.33 1.43 10.30
N PHE A 203 -17.58 0.33 10.35
CA PHE A 203 -17.98 -0.93 9.73
C PHE A 203 -19.20 -1.58 10.41
N ILE A 204 -19.26 -1.56 11.75
CA ILE A 204 -20.38 -2.12 12.52
C ILE A 204 -21.66 -1.30 12.31
N VAL A 205 -21.55 0.03 12.25
CA VAL A 205 -22.70 0.95 12.17
C VAL A 205 -23.29 0.99 10.76
N ASN A 206 -22.52 0.64 9.73
CA ASN A 206 -22.96 0.67 8.33
C ASN A 206 -23.41 -0.70 7.80
N ARG A 207 -23.72 -1.64 8.70
CA ARG A 207 -24.29 -2.97 8.41
C ARG A 207 -25.70 -3.06 8.99
#